data_AF-A0A9E5IHF4-F1
#
_entry.id   AF-A0A9E5IHF4-F1
#
_cell.length_a   1.000
_cell.length_b   1.000
_cell.length_c   1.000
_cell.angle_alpha   90.00
_cell.angle_beta   90.00
_cell.angle_gamma   90.00
#
_symmetry.space_group_name_H-M   'P 1'
#
loop_
_entity.id
_entity.type
_entity.pdbx_description
1 polymer ?
#
loop_
_entity_poly.entity_id
_entity_poly.type
_entity_poly.pdbx_seq_one_letter_code
_entity_poly.pdbx_strand_id
1 'polypeptide(L)'
;MVRTRAQAAKEKVIVFLQTAHHARRKKLCVLELLTAHPELCVHLHDSTLDLAMCENLTALPDSLGQLTTLTALNLRGCCGLTELPESLGQLSALITLDISVCALLATLPGSLGQLSALETLRLEACHNLSKLPESLGQLSTLKTLDLGYCDALTGLPESLGQL
;
A
#
# COMPACT_ATOMS: atom_id res chain seq x y z
N MET A 1 20.65 -16.16 -28.93
CA MET A 1 20.00 -16.15 -27.60
C MET A 1 18.73 -15.32 -27.70
N VAL A 2 17.57 -15.96 -27.85
CA VAL A 2 16.28 -15.29 -28.02
C VAL A 2 15.80 -14.82 -26.65
N ARG A 3 15.82 -13.50 -26.39
CA ARG A 3 15.14 -12.93 -25.23
C ARG A 3 13.64 -13.16 -25.43
N THR A 4 12.99 -13.85 -24.50
CA THR A 4 11.52 -14.03 -24.54
C THR A 4 10.85 -12.65 -24.42
N ARG A 5 9.65 -12.49 -25.00
CA ARG A 5 8.86 -11.25 -24.90
C ARG A 5 8.72 -10.77 -23.45
N ALA A 6 8.64 -11.69 -22.49
CA ALA A 6 8.61 -11.42 -21.06
C ALA A 6 9.93 -10.81 -20.54
N GLN A 7 11.10 -11.28 -21.00
CA GLN A 7 12.41 -10.75 -20.59
C GLN A 7 12.65 -9.32 -21.13
N ALA A 8 12.16 -9.04 -22.35
CA ALA A 8 12.22 -7.69 -22.93
C ALA A 8 11.22 -6.72 -22.28
N ALA A 9 10.09 -7.22 -21.75
CA ALA A 9 9.17 -6.43 -20.94
C ALA A 9 9.75 -6.15 -19.53
N LYS A 10 10.43 -7.12 -18.91
CA LYS A 10 11.15 -6.97 -17.62
C LYS A 10 12.16 -5.84 -17.63
N GLU A 11 13.04 -5.80 -18.63
CA GLU A 11 14.06 -4.75 -18.75
C GLU A 11 13.43 -3.37 -19.01
N LYS A 12 12.25 -3.31 -19.66
CA LYS A 12 11.55 -2.05 -19.90
C LYS A 12 10.83 -1.52 -18.67
N VAL A 13 10.22 -2.38 -17.85
CA VAL A 13 9.48 -1.95 -16.64
C VAL A 13 10.43 -1.45 -15.55
N ILE A 14 11.54 -2.14 -15.30
CA ILE A 14 12.55 -1.72 -14.32
C ILE A 14 13.22 -0.42 -14.77
N VAL A 15 13.59 -0.29 -16.05
CA VAL A 15 14.13 0.95 -16.60
C VAL A 15 13.08 2.06 -16.56
N PHE A 16 11.79 1.78 -16.76
CA PHE A 16 10.73 2.78 -16.70
C PHE A 16 10.50 3.30 -15.26
N LEU A 17 10.53 2.43 -14.25
CA LEU A 17 10.45 2.83 -12.83
C LEU A 17 11.71 3.58 -12.37
N GLN A 18 12.91 3.16 -12.79
CA GLN A 18 14.18 3.81 -12.44
C GLN A 18 14.41 5.13 -13.17
N THR A 19 14.02 5.25 -14.44
CA THR A 19 14.11 6.51 -15.20
C THR A 19 12.99 7.51 -14.84
N ALA A 20 11.84 7.02 -14.33
CA ALA A 20 10.78 7.87 -13.77
C ALA A 20 11.20 8.62 -12.49
N HIS A 21 12.26 8.17 -11.80
CA HIS A 21 12.84 8.89 -10.66
C HIS A 21 13.42 10.28 -11.08
N HIS A 22 13.69 10.52 -12.37
CA HIS A 22 14.33 11.76 -12.86
C HIS A 22 13.50 12.63 -13.83
N ALA A 23 12.36 12.16 -14.36
CA ALA A 23 11.59 12.92 -15.34
C ALA A 23 10.22 13.38 -14.80
N ARG A 24 9.92 14.68 -14.96
CA ARG A 24 8.68 15.38 -14.56
C ARG A 24 7.42 14.93 -15.34
N ARG A 25 7.13 13.64 -15.43
CA ARG A 25 5.87 13.06 -15.97
C ARG A 25 5.33 11.94 -15.08
N LYS A 26 5.40 12.15 -13.76
CA LYS A 26 5.18 11.13 -12.71
C LYS A 26 3.74 10.67 -12.47
N LYS A 27 2.71 11.12 -13.20
CA LYS A 27 1.34 11.15 -12.63
C LYS A 27 0.29 10.14 -13.16
N LEU A 28 0.63 9.20 -14.06
CA LEU A 28 -0.39 8.28 -14.65
C LEU A 28 -0.03 6.78 -14.70
N CYS A 29 1.26 6.39 -14.60
CA CYS A 29 1.66 5.06 -15.08
C CYS A 29 1.37 3.87 -14.16
N VAL A 30 1.39 3.99 -12.82
CA VAL A 30 1.29 2.79 -11.96
C VAL A 30 -0.15 2.27 -11.86
N LEU A 31 -1.15 3.16 -11.77
CA LEU A 31 -2.57 2.81 -11.82
C LEU A 31 -2.97 2.21 -13.19
N GLU A 32 -2.52 2.81 -14.30
CA GLU A 32 -2.74 2.26 -15.65
C GLU A 32 -2.07 0.90 -15.84
N LEU A 33 -0.89 0.67 -15.25
CA LEU A 33 -0.22 -0.64 -15.29
C LEU A 33 -0.93 -1.71 -14.45
N LEU A 34 -1.33 -1.37 -13.22
CA LEU A 34 -2.10 -2.27 -12.32
C LEU A 34 -3.48 -2.61 -12.87
N THR A 35 -4.11 -1.69 -13.63
CA THR A 35 -5.40 -1.92 -14.27
C THR A 35 -5.28 -2.61 -15.62
N ALA A 36 -4.27 -2.28 -16.44
CA ALA A 36 -4.13 -2.85 -17.78
C ALA A 36 -3.41 -4.21 -17.82
N HIS A 37 -2.52 -4.50 -16.86
CA HIS A 37 -1.71 -5.72 -16.88
C HIS A 37 -1.47 -6.32 -15.48
N PRO A 38 -2.51 -6.78 -14.78
CA PRO A 38 -2.37 -7.46 -13.48
C PRO A 38 -1.34 -8.61 -13.49
N GLU A 39 -1.28 -9.34 -14.61
CA GLU A 39 -0.37 -10.46 -14.88
C GLU A 39 1.14 -10.10 -14.84
N LEU A 40 1.50 -8.82 -15.02
CA LEU A 40 2.89 -8.37 -15.03
C LEU A 40 3.44 -8.08 -13.63
N CYS A 41 2.58 -8.10 -12.61
CA CYS A 41 2.95 -7.73 -11.26
C CYS A 41 3.64 -8.85 -10.47
N VAL A 42 3.68 -10.08 -10.99
CA VAL A 42 4.47 -11.21 -10.48
C VAL A 42 6.00 -11.03 -10.64
N HIS A 43 6.47 -9.84 -11.04
CA HIS A 43 7.88 -9.52 -11.28
C HIS A 43 8.37 -8.26 -10.55
N LEU A 44 7.72 -7.88 -9.44
CA LEU A 44 8.29 -6.92 -8.50
C LEU A 44 9.59 -7.51 -7.93
N HIS A 45 10.74 -6.93 -8.31
CA HIS A 45 12.01 -7.26 -7.66
C HIS A 45 11.85 -6.91 -6.16
N ASP A 46 12.13 -7.88 -5.30
CA ASP A 46 12.05 -7.77 -3.83
C ASP A 46 10.65 -7.54 -3.24
N SER A 47 9.58 -7.90 -3.96
CA SER A 47 8.21 -7.90 -3.43
C SER A 47 7.77 -6.57 -2.80
N THR A 48 8.36 -5.45 -3.22
CA THR A 48 8.10 -4.12 -2.65
C THR A 48 7.45 -3.22 -3.70
N LEU A 49 6.41 -2.49 -3.29
CA LEU A 49 5.72 -1.48 -4.09
C LEU A 49 5.83 -0.14 -3.40
N ASP A 50 6.57 0.78 -4.02
CA ASP A 50 6.75 2.15 -3.53
C ASP A 50 5.95 3.13 -4.39
N LEU A 51 4.96 3.75 -3.75
CA LEU A 51 4.07 4.78 -4.27
C LEU A 51 4.17 6.07 -3.44
N ALA A 52 5.22 6.24 -2.64
CA ALA A 52 5.37 7.41 -1.80
C ALA A 52 5.33 8.72 -2.60
N MET A 53 4.79 9.77 -1.96
CA MET A 53 4.67 11.13 -2.48
C MET A 53 3.82 11.22 -3.75
N CYS A 54 2.91 10.27 -3.97
CA CYS A 54 1.90 10.37 -5.03
C CYS A 54 0.75 11.28 -4.59
N GLU A 55 0.96 12.59 -4.60
CA GLU A 55 -0.01 13.61 -4.16
C GLU A 55 -1.38 13.54 -4.89
N ASN A 56 -1.39 13.04 -6.13
CA ASN A 56 -2.60 12.90 -6.95
C ASN A 56 -3.26 11.52 -6.82
N LEU A 57 -2.69 10.60 -6.04
CA LEU A 57 -3.28 9.28 -5.84
C LEU A 57 -4.49 9.42 -4.92
N THR A 58 -5.70 9.27 -5.46
CA THR A 58 -6.94 9.39 -4.68
C THR A 58 -7.45 8.05 -4.15
N ALA A 59 -7.18 6.97 -4.90
CA ALA A 59 -7.57 5.61 -4.56
C ALA A 59 -6.59 4.61 -5.19
N LEU A 60 -6.50 3.41 -4.62
CA LEU A 60 -5.80 2.27 -5.21
C LEU A 60 -6.82 1.34 -5.90
N PRO A 61 -6.45 0.67 -6.99
CA PRO A 61 -7.36 -0.23 -7.68
C PRO A 61 -7.52 -1.54 -6.91
N ASP A 62 -8.68 -2.19 -7.05
CA ASP A 62 -8.94 -3.50 -6.43
C ASP A 62 -7.93 -4.58 -6.89
N SER A 63 -7.34 -4.43 -8.07
CA SER A 63 -6.29 -5.33 -8.58
C SER A 63 -5.03 -5.35 -7.72
N LEU A 64 -4.84 -4.38 -6.80
CA LEU A 64 -3.75 -4.41 -5.83
C LEU A 64 -3.75 -5.71 -5.00
N GLY A 65 -4.91 -6.25 -4.64
CA GLY A 65 -5.01 -7.49 -3.87
C GLY A 65 -4.42 -8.73 -4.57
N GLN A 66 -4.20 -8.66 -5.88
CA GLN A 66 -3.58 -9.75 -6.64
C GLN A 66 -2.06 -9.84 -6.42
N LEU A 67 -1.45 -8.84 -5.77
CA LEU A 67 -0.03 -8.82 -5.44
C LEU A 67 0.28 -9.68 -4.21
N THR A 68 -0.17 -10.93 -4.18
CA THR A 68 -0.11 -11.80 -3.00
C THR A 68 1.31 -12.09 -2.50
N THR A 69 2.34 -11.85 -3.33
CA THR A 69 3.75 -11.98 -2.96
C THR A 69 4.34 -10.69 -2.38
N LEU A 70 3.59 -9.59 -2.35
CA LEU A 70 4.05 -8.27 -1.88
C LEU A 70 4.33 -8.31 -0.38
N THR A 71 5.54 -7.91 0.01
CA THR A 71 6.04 -7.88 1.39
C THR A 71 6.10 -6.47 1.95
N ALA A 72 6.20 -5.45 1.10
CA ALA A 72 6.19 -4.06 1.53
C ALA A 72 5.39 -3.16 0.58
N LEU A 73 4.53 -2.32 1.16
CA LEU A 73 3.76 -1.31 0.46
C LEU A 73 4.00 0.06 1.10
N ASN A 74 4.55 0.99 0.33
CA ASN A 74 4.82 2.35 0.77
C ASN A 74 3.90 3.34 0.04
N LEU A 75 2.97 3.95 0.78
CA LEU A 75 2.03 4.97 0.34
C LEU A 75 2.29 6.31 1.03
N ARG A 76 3.43 6.46 1.71
CA ARG A 76 3.76 7.64 2.50
C ARG A 76 3.62 8.92 1.68
N GLY A 77 2.92 9.92 2.19
CA GLY A 77 2.79 11.22 1.53
C GLY A 77 1.84 11.22 0.33
N CYS A 78 0.99 10.21 0.17
CA CYS A 78 -0.13 10.24 -0.77
C CYS A 78 -1.26 11.11 -0.18
N CYS A 79 -1.06 12.42 -0.11
CA CYS A 79 -1.99 13.33 0.55
C CYS A 79 -3.39 13.37 -0.09
N GLY A 80 -3.50 13.00 -1.37
CA GLY A 80 -4.76 12.87 -2.10
C GLY A 80 -5.59 11.63 -1.75
N LEU A 81 -5.00 10.64 -1.07
CA LEU A 81 -5.59 9.32 -0.84
C LEU A 81 -6.72 9.42 0.18
N THR A 82 -7.94 9.09 -0.25
CA THR A 82 -9.13 9.20 0.61
C THR A 82 -9.53 7.86 1.24
N GLU A 83 -9.21 6.75 0.56
CA GLU A 83 -9.56 5.40 0.99
C GLU A 83 -8.55 4.36 0.45
N LEU A 84 -8.54 3.18 1.07
CA LEU A 84 -7.84 1.99 0.59
C LEU A 84 -8.88 0.93 0.19
N PRO A 85 -8.61 0.14 -0.87
CA PRO A 85 -9.54 -0.89 -1.34
C PRO A 85 -9.64 -2.04 -0.34
N GLU A 86 -10.80 -2.70 -0.28
CA GLU A 86 -11.00 -3.90 0.53
C GLU A 86 -10.17 -5.10 0.03
N SER A 87 -9.65 -5.05 -1.19
CA SER A 87 -8.71 -6.06 -1.69
C SER A 87 -7.35 -5.99 -1.01
N LEU A 88 -7.04 -4.93 -0.25
CA LEU A 88 -5.79 -4.81 0.50
C LEU A 88 -5.58 -6.00 1.45
N GLY A 89 -6.64 -6.51 2.06
CA GLY A 89 -6.56 -7.71 2.93
C GLY A 89 -6.11 -8.99 2.24
N GLN A 90 -6.07 -9.04 0.90
CA GLN A 90 -5.59 -10.19 0.14
C GLN A 90 -4.06 -10.29 0.08
N LEU A 91 -3.35 -9.24 0.52
CA LEU A 91 -1.88 -9.19 0.55
C LEU A 91 -1.31 -10.00 1.73
N SER A 92 -1.52 -11.32 1.72
CA SER A 92 -1.20 -12.21 2.84
C SER A 92 0.30 -12.30 3.17
N ALA A 93 1.19 -11.90 2.26
CA ALA A 93 2.63 -11.83 2.49
C ALA A 93 3.12 -10.45 2.97
N LEU A 94 2.23 -9.47 3.15
CA LEU A 94 2.61 -8.09 3.46
C LEU A 94 3.13 -7.99 4.90
N ILE A 95 4.38 -7.58 5.05
CA ILE A 95 5.09 -7.41 6.32
C ILE A 95 5.07 -5.96 6.77
N THR A 96 5.22 -5.03 5.83
CA THR A 96 5.27 -3.58 6.10
C THR A 96 4.26 -2.82 5.26
N LEU A 97 3.44 -2.01 5.93
CA LEU A 97 2.53 -1.07 5.31
C LEU A 97 2.80 0.33 5.88
N ASP A 98 3.23 1.26 5.03
CA ASP A 98 3.44 2.65 5.40
C ASP A 98 2.43 3.53 4.66
N ILE A 99 1.51 4.15 5.40
CA ILE A 99 0.49 5.08 4.90
C ILE A 99 0.65 6.44 5.59
N SER A 100 1.85 6.74 6.09
CA SER A 100 2.09 7.98 6.85
C SER A 100 1.89 9.22 5.97
N VAL A 101 1.52 10.36 6.56
CA VAL A 101 1.35 11.64 5.87
C VAL A 101 0.26 11.57 4.78
N CYS A 102 -0.76 10.72 4.96
CA CYS A 102 -1.95 10.65 4.10
C CYS A 102 -3.08 11.48 4.71
N ALA A 103 -2.98 12.80 4.57
CA ALA A 103 -3.84 13.75 5.29
C ALA A 103 -5.34 13.61 5.01
N LEU A 104 -5.75 13.15 3.82
CA LEU A 104 -7.17 12.99 3.46
C LEU A 104 -7.76 11.62 3.80
N LEU A 105 -6.95 10.66 4.24
CA LEU A 105 -7.40 9.31 4.57
C LEU A 105 -8.25 9.34 5.83
N ALA A 106 -9.55 9.02 5.71
CA ALA A 106 -10.50 9.15 6.82
C ALA A 106 -10.72 7.85 7.60
N THR A 107 -10.58 6.71 6.93
CA THR A 107 -10.84 5.36 7.46
C THR A 107 -9.91 4.33 6.82
N LEU A 108 -9.74 3.18 7.49
CA LEU A 108 -9.08 2.00 6.93
C LEU A 108 -10.12 0.91 6.61
N PRO A 109 -9.88 0.07 5.59
CA PRO A 109 -10.79 -0.99 5.18
C PRO A 109 -10.89 -2.07 6.26
N GLY A 110 -12.06 -2.72 6.37
CA GLY A 110 -12.29 -3.78 7.35
C GLY A 110 -11.41 -5.01 7.08
N SER A 111 -11.08 -5.27 5.81
CA SER A 111 -10.15 -6.33 5.38
C SER A 111 -8.72 -6.14 5.87
N LEU A 112 -8.33 -4.98 6.41
CA LEU A 112 -6.96 -4.76 6.91
C LEU A 112 -6.53 -5.81 7.94
N GLY A 113 -7.46 -6.29 8.77
CA GLY A 113 -7.23 -7.38 9.74
C GLY A 113 -6.87 -8.74 9.13
N GLN A 114 -7.04 -8.93 7.81
CA GLN A 114 -6.71 -10.16 7.10
C GLN A 114 -5.22 -10.26 6.73
N LEU A 115 -4.44 -9.19 6.94
CA LEU A 115 -3.00 -9.15 6.67
C LEU A 115 -2.22 -9.96 7.72
N SER A 116 -2.29 -11.28 7.61
CA SER A 116 -1.79 -12.23 8.60
C SER A 116 -0.26 -12.25 8.81
N ALA A 117 0.51 -11.59 7.93
CA ALA A 117 1.96 -11.45 8.04
C ALA A 117 2.41 -10.04 8.44
N LEU A 118 1.48 -9.10 8.67
CA LEU A 118 1.82 -7.70 8.89
C LEU A 118 2.51 -7.53 10.24
N GLU A 119 3.74 -7.00 10.21
CA GLU A 119 4.51 -6.73 11.43
C GLU A 119 4.59 -5.23 11.72
N THR A 120 4.54 -4.39 10.69
CA THR A 120 4.66 -2.93 10.81
C THR A 120 3.55 -2.22 10.05
N LEU A 121 2.75 -1.44 10.78
CA LEU A 121 1.75 -0.53 10.24
C LEU A 121 2.08 0.90 10.68
N ARG A 122 2.40 1.77 9.72
CA ARG A 122 2.62 3.20 9.99
C ARG A 122 1.49 4.04 9.40
N LEU A 123 0.90 4.86 10.26
CA LEU A 123 -0.20 5.78 9.96
C LEU A 123 0.12 7.18 10.49
N GLU A 124 1.40 7.48 10.76
CA GLU A 124 1.84 8.77 11.33
C GLU A 124 1.32 9.95 10.48
N ALA A 125 0.85 11.03 11.13
CA ALA A 125 0.38 12.25 10.48
C ALA A 125 -0.80 12.05 9.50
N CYS A 126 -1.65 11.05 9.75
CA CYS A 126 -2.94 10.91 9.09
C CYS A 126 -4.01 11.75 9.82
N HIS A 127 -3.97 13.07 9.63
CA HIS A 127 -4.75 14.02 10.43
C HIS A 127 -6.28 13.82 10.37
N ASN A 128 -6.84 13.28 9.28
CA ASN A 128 -8.28 13.03 9.13
C ASN A 128 -8.71 11.62 9.55
N LEU A 129 -7.78 10.74 9.93
CA LEU A 129 -8.09 9.38 10.33
C LEU A 129 -8.84 9.38 11.66
N SER A 130 -10.16 9.20 11.58
CA SER A 130 -11.05 9.40 12.74
C SER A 130 -11.27 8.13 13.56
N LYS A 131 -11.14 6.97 12.93
CA LYS A 131 -11.38 5.64 13.50
C LYS A 131 -10.49 4.59 12.85
N LEU A 132 -10.15 3.58 13.63
CA LEU A 132 -9.53 2.34 13.16
C LEU A 132 -10.58 1.22 13.17
N PRO A 133 -10.51 0.24 12.24
CA PRO A 133 -11.44 -0.87 12.20
C PRO A 133 -11.16 -1.87 13.33
N GLU A 134 -12.21 -2.47 13.89
CA GLU A 134 -12.10 -3.55 14.90
C GLU A 134 -11.37 -4.79 14.40
N SER A 135 -11.23 -4.94 13.08
CA SER A 135 -10.44 -6.02 12.51
C SER A 135 -8.93 -5.86 12.76
N LEU A 136 -8.43 -4.68 13.17
CA LEU A 136 -7.01 -4.51 13.50
C LEU A 136 -6.54 -5.47 14.60
N GLY A 137 -7.40 -5.84 15.55
CA GLY A 137 -7.05 -6.84 16.56
C GLY A 137 -6.85 -8.26 16.02
N GLN A 138 -7.14 -8.51 14.73
CA GLN A 138 -6.85 -9.79 14.07
C GLN A 138 -5.39 -9.88 13.58
N LEU A 139 -4.65 -8.77 13.59
CA LEU A 139 -3.25 -8.70 13.15
C LEU A 139 -2.29 -9.31 14.18
N SER A 140 -2.39 -10.62 14.41
CA SER A 140 -1.64 -11.34 15.45
C SER A 140 -0.11 -11.27 15.33
N THR A 141 0.43 -10.85 14.19
CA THR A 141 1.88 -10.66 13.97
C THR A 141 2.35 -9.21 14.14
N LEU A 142 1.44 -8.27 14.41
CA LEU A 142 1.76 -6.85 14.45
C LEU A 142 2.66 -6.52 15.64
N LYS A 143 3.85 -5.99 15.34
CA LYS A 143 4.85 -5.59 16.34
C LYS A 143 4.93 -4.08 16.50
N THR A 144 4.56 -3.33 15.46
CA THR A 144 4.66 -1.87 15.44
C THR A 144 3.41 -1.29 14.81
N LEU A 145 2.71 -0.48 15.60
CA LEU A 145 1.60 0.36 15.16
C LEU A 145 1.97 1.81 15.49
N ASP A 146 2.22 2.61 14.46
CA ASP A 146 2.50 4.04 14.62
C ASP A 146 1.28 4.87 14.24
N LEU A 147 0.75 5.60 15.22
CA LEU A 147 -0.41 6.49 15.11
C LEU A 147 -0.06 7.93 15.52
N GLY A 148 1.23 8.29 15.54
CA GLY A 148 1.67 9.63 15.91
C GLY A 148 1.00 10.69 15.05
N TYR A 149 0.64 11.84 15.65
CA TYR A 149 0.04 12.97 14.93
C TYR A 149 -1.28 12.66 14.18
N CYS A 150 -2.03 11.63 14.60
CA CYS A 150 -3.40 11.36 14.15
C CYS A 150 -4.44 12.10 15.00
N ASP A 151 -4.54 13.41 14.82
CA ASP A 151 -5.28 14.29 15.73
C ASP A 151 -6.80 14.06 15.75
N ALA A 152 -7.38 13.53 14.68
CA ALA A 152 -8.82 13.20 14.60
C ALA A 152 -9.19 11.86 15.24
N LEU A 153 -8.21 11.05 15.66
CA LEU A 153 -8.46 9.70 16.16
C LEU A 153 -9.20 9.77 17.50
N THR A 154 -10.44 9.31 17.52
CA THR A 154 -11.33 9.42 18.69
C THR A 154 -11.10 8.35 19.75
N GLY A 155 -10.37 7.28 19.40
CA GLY A 155 -10.06 6.17 20.29
C GLY A 155 -9.42 5.02 19.53
N LEU A 156 -8.90 4.07 20.29
CA LEU A 156 -8.40 2.80 19.78
C LEU A 156 -9.50 1.73 19.89
N PRO A 157 -9.66 0.84 18.90
CA PRO A 157 -10.61 -0.27 18.97
C PRO A 157 -10.25 -1.23 20.10
N GLU A 158 -11.25 -1.79 20.78
CA GLU A 158 -11.04 -2.67 21.95
C GLU A 158 -10.23 -3.91 21.60
N SER A 159 -10.39 -4.39 20.37
CA SER A 159 -9.67 -5.51 19.78
C SER A 159 -8.14 -5.33 19.76
N LEU A 160 -7.61 -4.10 19.75
CA LEU A 160 -6.15 -3.88 19.85
C LEU A 160 -5.59 -4.29 21.22
N GLY A 161 -6.40 -4.32 22.28
CA GLY A 161 -5.99 -4.83 23.59
C GLY A 161 -5.81 -6.35 23.63
N GLN A 162 -6.15 -7.06 22.55
CA GLN A 162 -6.05 -8.51 22.42
C GLN A 162 -4.81 -8.97 21.64
N LEU A 163 -4.05 -8.03 21.06
CA LEU A 163 -2.76 -8.27 20.40
C LEU A 163 -1.63 -8.44 21.43
#